data_AF-A0A023X353-F1
#
_entry.id   AF-A0A023X353-F1
#
_cell.length_a   1.000
_cell.length_b   1.000
_cell.length_c   1.000
_cell.angle_alpha   90.00
_cell.angle_beta   90.00
_cell.angle_gamma   90.00
#
_symmetry.space_group_name_H-M   'P 1'
#
loop_
_entity.id
_entity.type
_entity.pdbx_description
1 polymer ?
#
loop_
_entity_poly.entity_id
_entity_poly.type
_entity_poly.pdbx_seq_one_letter_code
_entity_poly.pdbx_strand_id
1 'polypeptide(L)'
;MANDATADSRIKVRRVTSVHANWSEQGELTAGKFSVQLILDNGALEQLVMPTAQDVKVLVKLLDSSDTVFFDVERGVISFNNV
;
A
#
# COMPACT_ATOMS: atom_id res chain seq x y z
N MET A 1 -16.25 -12.40 -17.89
CA MET A 1 -16.28 -12.44 -16.41
C MET A 1 -15.40 -11.32 -15.91
N ALA A 2 -16.01 -10.28 -15.34
CA ALA A 2 -15.31 -9.28 -14.52
C ALA A 2 -16.30 -8.95 -13.40
N ASN A 3 -15.99 -9.41 -12.19
CA ASN A 3 -16.74 -9.06 -11.00
C ASN A 3 -16.19 -7.69 -10.55
N ASP A 4 -16.60 -6.62 -11.23
CA ASP A 4 -16.35 -5.26 -10.76
C ASP A 4 -17.27 -5.01 -9.56
N ALA A 5 -16.83 -5.47 -8.39
CA ALA A 5 -17.29 -4.89 -7.15
C ALA A 5 -16.77 -3.45 -7.14
N THR A 6 -17.52 -2.53 -7.74
CA THR A 6 -17.13 -1.12 -7.81
C THR A 6 -17.07 -0.61 -6.38
N ALA A 7 -15.86 -0.41 -5.85
CA ALA A 7 -15.68 0.14 -4.52
C ALA A 7 -16.44 1.47 -4.38
N ASP A 8 -17.17 1.68 -3.29
CA ASP A 8 -17.94 2.91 -3.09
C ASP A 8 -17.01 4.14 -3.09
N SER A 9 -17.00 4.89 -4.18
CA SER A 9 -16.06 6.00 -4.41
C SER A 9 -16.25 7.18 -3.44
N ARG A 10 -17.32 7.19 -2.64
CA ARG A 10 -17.54 8.18 -1.58
C ARG A 10 -16.66 7.93 -0.36
N ILE A 11 -16.21 6.70 -0.14
CA ILE A 11 -15.29 6.36 0.96
C ILE A 11 -13.87 6.72 0.54
N LYS A 12 -13.33 7.78 1.17
CA LYS A 12 -11.99 8.32 0.86
C LYS A 12 -10.90 7.75 1.74
N VAL A 13 -11.21 7.41 2.99
CA VAL A 13 -10.30 6.77 3.93
C VAL A 13 -10.71 5.32 4.10
N ARG A 14 -9.80 4.40 3.77
CA ARG A 14 -10.06 2.96 3.71
C ARG A 14 -9.10 2.20 4.61
N ARG A 15 -9.54 1.07 5.15
CA ARG A 15 -8.69 0.24 5.98
C ARG A 15 -7.74 -0.56 5.10
N VAL A 16 -6.45 -0.56 5.42
CA VAL A 16 -5.50 -1.51 4.82
C VAL A 16 -5.70 -2.85 5.52
N THR A 17 -6.10 -3.86 4.76
CA THR A 17 -6.39 -5.20 5.27
C THR A 17 -5.26 -6.19 4.98
N SER A 18 -4.52 -5.99 3.88
CA SER A 18 -3.30 -6.75 3.57
C SER A 18 -2.28 -5.85 2.88
N VAL A 19 -1.01 -6.23 2.97
CA VAL A 19 0.12 -5.52 2.34
C VAL A 19 0.99 -6.53 1.62
N HIS A 20 1.34 -6.26 0.36
CA HIS A 20 2.33 -7.03 -0.38
C HIS A 20 3.49 -6.13 -0.80
N ALA A 21 4.71 -6.48 -0.41
CA ALA A 21 5.92 -5.81 -0.86
C ALA A 21 6.53 -6.57 -2.04
N ASN A 22 6.94 -5.84 -3.07
CA ASN A 22 7.55 -6.40 -4.27
C ASN A 22 8.88 -5.67 -4.56
N TRP A 23 9.82 -6.40 -5.14
CA TRP A 23 11.05 -5.86 -5.70
C TRP A 23 11.15 -6.29 -7.16
N SER A 24 11.54 -5.37 -8.03
CA SER A 24 11.78 -5.66 -9.44
C SER A 24 13.15 -5.17 -9.90
N GLU A 25 13.80 -5.99 -10.72
CA GLU A 25 15.02 -5.64 -11.43
C GLU A 25 14.75 -4.49 -12.40
N GLN A 26 15.73 -3.60 -12.61
CA GLN A 26 15.63 -2.45 -13.52
C GLN A 26 16.69 -2.47 -14.64
N GLY A 27 17.37 -3.60 -14.81
CA GLY A 27 18.50 -3.78 -15.72
C GLY A 27 19.78 -4.10 -14.97
N GLU A 28 20.76 -4.60 -15.72
CA GLU A 28 22.02 -5.08 -15.18
C GLU A 28 22.79 -3.96 -14.45
N LEU A 29 23.31 -4.27 -13.26
CA LEU A 29 24.07 -3.34 -12.40
C LEU A 29 23.30 -2.05 -12.01
N THR A 30 21.97 -2.06 -12.08
CA THR A 30 21.13 -0.95 -11.61
C THR A 30 20.47 -1.25 -10.26
N ALA A 31 20.10 -0.21 -9.53
CA ALA A 31 19.28 -0.38 -8.34
C ALA A 31 17.87 -0.86 -8.74
N GLY A 32 17.44 -1.98 -8.17
CA GLY A 32 16.06 -2.44 -8.33
C GLY A 32 15.06 -1.50 -7.64
N LYS A 33 13.78 -1.63 -8.00
CA LYS A 33 12.71 -0.81 -7.43
C LYS A 33 11.84 -1.61 -6.50
N PHE A 34 11.50 -0.99 -5.38
CA PHE A 34 10.49 -1.52 -4.48
C PHE A 34 9.12 -0.92 -4.80
N SER A 35 8.09 -1.73 -4.65
CA SER A 35 6.71 -1.28 -4.58
C SER A 35 6.00 -1.97 -3.44
N VAL A 36 4.98 -1.31 -2.91
CA VAL A 36 4.12 -1.84 -1.85
C VAL A 36 2.69 -1.73 -2.34
N GLN A 37 2.01 -2.86 -2.44
CA GLN A 37 0.59 -2.93 -2.76
C GLN A 37 -0.20 -3.00 -1.47
N LEU A 38 -1.10 -2.03 -1.27
CA LEU A 38 -2.06 -2.00 -0.19
C LEU A 38 -3.37 -2.59 -0.68
N ILE A 39 -3.84 -3.64 -0.01
CA ILE A 39 -5.17 -4.21 -0.22
C ILE A 39 -6.12 -3.51 0.75
N LEU A 40 -7.11 -2.81 0.20
CA LEU A 40 -8.02 -1.98 0.96
C LEU A 40 -9.38 -2.67 1.09
N ASP A 41 -9.95 -2.59 2.30
CA ASP A 41 -11.28 -3.12 2.63
C ASP A 41 -11.51 -4.57 2.12
N ASN A 42 -10.56 -5.48 2.40
CA ASN A 42 -10.58 -6.89 2.00
C ASN A 42 -10.59 -7.12 0.47
N GLY A 43 -9.93 -6.25 -0.28
CA GLY A 43 -9.80 -6.37 -1.73
C GLY A 43 -10.90 -5.66 -2.51
N ALA A 44 -11.67 -4.78 -1.86
CA ALA A 44 -12.58 -3.89 -2.56
C ALA A 44 -11.82 -2.88 -3.44
N LEU A 45 -10.63 -2.46 -2.99
CA LEU A 45 -9.75 -1.58 -3.75
C LEU A 45 -8.29 -1.96 -3.49
N GLU A 46 -7.41 -1.64 -4.43
CA GLU A 46 -5.97 -1.82 -4.28
C GLU A 46 -5.26 -0.51 -4.60
N GLN A 47 -4.19 -0.22 -3.86
CA GLN A 47 -3.33 0.93 -4.11
C GLN A 47 -1.88 0.49 -4.23
N LEU A 48 -1.21 0.91 -5.29
CA LEU A 48 0.23 0.77 -5.43
C LEU A 48 0.94 2.02 -4.89
N VAL A 49 1.93 1.79 -4.02
CA VAL A 49 2.84 2.80 -3.51
C VAL A 49 4.25 2.46 -3.99
N MET A 50 4.98 3.44 -4.52
CA MET A 50 6.33 3.27 -5.05
C MET A 50 7.31 4.15 -4.26
N PRO A 51 7.63 3.78 -3.02
CA PRO A 51 8.56 4.53 -2.19
C PRO A 51 10.00 4.43 -2.72
N THR A 52 10.88 5.29 -2.23
CA THR A 52 12.33 5.09 -2.41
C THR A 52 12.78 3.84 -1.63
N ALA A 53 13.97 3.32 -1.95
CA ALA A 53 14.54 2.18 -1.22
C ALA A 53 14.82 2.49 0.27
N GLN A 54 15.05 3.75 0.62
CA GLN A 54 15.21 4.15 2.02
C GLN A 54 13.85 4.19 2.73
N ASP A 55 12.85 4.77 2.08
CA ASP A 55 11.52 4.93 2.67
C ASP A 55 10.78 3.60 2.81
N VAL A 56 10.98 2.64 1.88
CA VAL A 56 10.31 1.34 1.96
C VAL A 56 10.65 0.59 3.24
N LYS A 57 11.88 0.72 3.74
CA LYS A 57 12.31 0.08 4.99
C LYS A 57 11.55 0.63 6.19
N VAL A 58 11.40 1.96 6.25
CA VAL A 58 10.65 2.63 7.33
C VAL A 58 9.16 2.30 7.20
N LEU A 59 8.63 2.34 5.98
CA LEU A 59 7.23 2.04 5.69
C LEU A 59 6.85 0.61 6.11
N VAL A 60 7.61 -0.40 5.68
CA VAL A 60 7.35 -1.79 6.06
C VAL A 60 7.42 -1.99 7.57
N LYS A 61 8.36 -1.32 8.26
CA LYS A 61 8.46 -1.39 9.71
C LYS A 61 7.23 -0.79 10.41
N LEU A 62 6.74 0.37 9.95
CA LEU A 62 5.52 0.98 10.50
C LEU A 62 4.27 0.14 10.22
N LEU A 63 4.19 -0.48 9.03
CA LEU A 63 3.09 -1.38 8.68
C LEU A 63 3.07 -2.64 9.56
N ASP A 64 4.23 -3.19 9.88
CA ASP A 64 4.38 -4.37 10.74
C ASP A 64 4.11 -4.07 12.22
N SER A 65 4.43 -2.85 12.69
CA SER A 65 4.26 -2.45 14.08
C SER A 65 2.89 -1.87 14.43
N SER A 66 2.03 -1.59 13.45
CA SER A 66 0.73 -0.95 13.67
C SER A 66 -0.38 -1.96 13.90
N ASP A 67 -1.26 -1.69 14.88
CA ASP A 67 -2.47 -2.51 15.07
C ASP A 67 -3.48 -2.33 13.92
N THR A 68 -3.62 -1.10 13.44
CA THR A 68 -4.52 -0.75 12.34
C THR A 68 -3.92 0.32 11.45
N VAL A 69 -4.07 0.16 10.14
CA VAL A 69 -3.56 1.09 9.13
C VAL A 69 -4.70 1.53 8.24
N PHE A 70 -4.72 2.81 7.90
CA PHE A 70 -5.67 3.41 6.96
C PHE A 70 -4.96 4.10 5.81
N PHE A 71 -5.62 4.16 4.66
CA PHE A 71 -5.16 4.90 3.50
C PHE A 71 -6.20 5.91 3.06
N ASP A 72 -5.82 7.19 3.01
CA ASP A 72 -6.60 8.26 2.37
C ASP A 72 -6.30 8.24 0.87
N VAL A 73 -7.24 7.69 0.10
CA VAL A 73 -7.14 7.51 -1.36
C VAL A 73 -7.07 8.84 -2.09
N GLU A 74 -7.70 9.89 -1.56
CA GLU A 74 -7.74 11.19 -2.20
C GLU A 74 -6.44 11.96 -1.99
N ARG A 75 -5.86 11.85 -0.79
CA ARG A 75 -4.62 12.57 -0.44
C ARG A 75 -3.35 11.75 -0.64
N GLY A 76 -3.46 10.45 -0.84
CA GLY A 76 -2.31 9.54 -0.92
C GLY A 76 -1.56 9.40 0.40
N VAL A 77 -2.27 9.44 1.53
CA VAL A 77 -1.67 9.42 2.89
C VAL A 77 -1.93 8.07 3.56
N ILE A 78 -0.87 7.46 4.10
CA ILE A 78 -0.97 6.28 4.96
C ILE A 78 -0.93 6.75 6.42
N SER A 79 -1.93 6.33 7.20
CA SER A 79 -2.05 6.61 8.62
C SER A 79 -1.85 5.34 9.42
N PHE A 80 -0.93 5.37 10.37
CA PHE A 80 -0.54 4.27 11.24
C PHE A 80 -1.09 4.53 12.65
N ASN A 81 -1.81 3.57 13.22
CA ASN A 81 -2.31 3.69 14.59
C ASN A 81 -1.49 2.81 15.52
N ASN A 82 -1.18 3.33 16.72
CA ASN A 82 -0.45 2.65 17.79
C ASN A 82 0.92 2.08 17.33
N VAL A 83 1.86 2.98 17.01
CA VAL A 83 3.23 2.68 16.53
C VAL A 83 4.31 2.90 17.57
#